data_AF-A0A2T0WV50-F1
#
_entry.id   AF-A0A2T0WV50-F1
#
_cell.length_a   1.000
_cell.length_b   1.000
_cell.length_c   1.000
_cell.angle_alpha   90.00
_cell.angle_beta   90.00
_cell.angle_gamma   90.00
#
_symmetry.space_group_name_H-M   'P 1'
#
loop_
_entity.id
_entity.type
_entity.pdbx_description
1 polymer ?
#
loop_
_entity_poly.entity_id
_entity_poly.type
_entity_poly.pdbx_seq_one_letter_code
_entity_poly.pdbx_strand_id
1 'polypeptide(L)'
;MDRLNHKGEAIPFSIGFFTANRRKDTGGKFIEIDGAILSKHNKALPLHMRRVDGFGGSKKPSHYANSTRNVQSPDGSITKVHIRLIKKFNGHNIIW
;
A
#
# COMPACT_ATOMS: atom_id res chain seq x y z
N MET A 1 0.60 -5.57 8.37
CA MET A 1 0.12 -4.43 7.55
C MET A 1 -1.34 -4.11 7.79
N ASP A 2 -2.25 -5.09 7.96
CA ASP A 2 -3.70 -4.83 8.02
C ASP A 2 -4.28 -4.68 9.44
N ARG A 3 -3.42 -4.57 10.44
CA ARG A 3 -3.86 -4.56 11.84
C ARG A 3 -4.40 -3.19 12.23
N LEU A 4 -5.55 -3.19 12.89
CA LEU A 4 -6.14 -2.02 13.53
C LEU A 4 -5.88 -2.05 15.04
N ASN A 5 -5.89 -0.88 15.68
CA ASN A 5 -5.85 -0.79 17.13
C ASN A 5 -7.21 -1.17 17.76
N HIS A 6 -7.30 -1.15 19.09
CA HIS A 6 -8.53 -1.47 19.84
C HIS A 6 -9.68 -0.50 19.58
N LYS A 7 -9.42 0.68 19.00
CA LYS A 7 -10.41 1.68 18.59
C LYS A 7 -10.81 1.56 17.10
N GLY A 8 -10.28 0.57 16.39
CA GLY A 8 -10.52 0.39 14.95
C GLY A 8 -9.83 1.44 14.08
N GLU A 9 -8.73 2.03 14.56
CA GLU A 9 -7.90 3.00 13.83
C GLU A 9 -6.67 2.31 13.22
N ALA A 10 -6.18 2.88 12.12
CA ALA A 10 -5.00 2.36 11.43
C ALA A 10 -3.77 2.43 12.33
N ILE A 11 -3.00 1.35 12.41
CA ILE A 11 -1.69 1.35 13.07
C ILE A 11 -0.64 1.77 12.03
N PRO A 12 0.08 2.88 12.23
CA PRO A 12 1.19 3.27 11.35
C PRO A 12 2.30 2.22 11.34
N PHE A 13 2.97 2.06 10.20
CA PHE A 13 4.09 1.13 10.02
C PHE A 13 5.18 1.74 9.13
N SER A 14 6.41 1.24 9.22
CA SER A 14 7.46 1.55 8.25
C SER A 14 7.55 0.47 7.18
N ILE A 15 7.79 0.88 5.94
CA ILE A 15 7.86 -0.03 4.79
C ILE A 15 8.91 0.43 3.79
N GLY A 16 9.73 -0.51 3.32
CA GLY A 16 10.70 -0.30 2.25
C GLY A 16 10.43 -1.25 1.09
N PHE A 17 10.30 -0.73 -0.13
CA PHE A 17 9.97 -1.52 -1.31
C PHE A 17 10.62 -0.98 -2.59
N PHE A 18 10.80 -1.86 -3.57
CA PHE A 18 11.22 -1.46 -4.91
C PHE A 18 10.02 -1.05 -5.77
N THR A 19 10.17 0.01 -6.55
CA THR A 19 9.18 0.42 -7.55
C THR A 19 9.12 -0.57 -8.70
N ALA A 20 7.92 -0.78 -9.25
CA ALA A 20 7.72 -1.51 -10.48
C ALA A 20 6.55 -0.92 -11.27
N ASN A 21 6.87 -0.31 -12.40
CA ASN A 21 5.92 0.20 -13.37
C ASN A 21 5.95 -0.67 -14.63
N ARG A 22 5.15 -1.75 -14.60
CA ARG A 22 5.03 -2.73 -15.70
C ARG A 22 4.58 -2.12 -17.03
N ARG A 23 3.89 -0.97 -17.01
CA ARG A 23 3.40 -0.34 -18.25
C ARG A 23 4.51 0.41 -18.99
N LYS A 24 5.44 1.01 -18.24
CA LYS A 24 6.54 1.79 -18.78
C LYS A 24 7.86 1.00 -18.78
N ASP A 25 7.82 -0.26 -18.39
CA ASP A 25 8.99 -1.12 -18.15
C ASP A 25 10.11 -0.43 -17.34
N THR A 26 9.70 0.32 -16.32
CA THR A 26 10.60 1.08 -15.43
C THR A 26 10.38 0.64 -13.99
N GLY A 27 11.40 0.75 -13.15
CA GLY A 27 11.34 0.29 -11.77
C GLY A 27 12.72 0.24 -11.12
N GLY A 28 12.83 -0.49 -10.01
CA GLY A 28 14.11 -0.73 -9.34
C GLY A 28 14.57 0.39 -8.41
N LYS A 29 13.82 1.49 -8.30
CA LYS A 29 14.08 2.50 -7.26
C LYS A 29 13.60 1.97 -5.92
N PHE A 30 14.47 1.98 -4.92
CA PHE A 30 14.09 1.70 -3.54
C PHE A 30 13.41 2.94 -2.93
N ILE A 31 12.26 2.73 -2.29
CA ILE A 31 11.50 3.75 -1.57
C ILE A 31 11.27 3.25 -0.14
N GLU A 32 11.51 4.11 0.84
CA GLU A 32 11.25 3.85 2.26
C GLU A 32 10.25 4.91 2.74
N ILE A 33 9.21 4.46 3.46
CA ILE A 33 8.15 5.31 4.00
C ILE A 33 7.98 4.94 5.47
N ASP A 34 8.15 5.94 6.33
CA ASP A 34 7.89 5.84 7.76
C ASP A 34 6.51 6.39 8.10
N GLY A 35 5.82 5.76 9.05
CA GLY A 35 4.48 6.19 9.49
C GLY A 35 3.38 5.96 8.47
N ALA A 36 3.55 4.99 7.57
CA ALA A 36 2.59 4.69 6.54
C ALA A 36 1.37 3.95 7.08
N ILE A 37 0.20 4.15 6.46
CA ILE A 37 -1.04 3.41 6.75
C ILE A 37 -1.61 2.77 5.49
N LEU A 38 -2.41 1.70 5.61
CA LEU A 38 -3.18 1.23 4.46
C LEU A 38 -4.28 2.25 4.14
N SER A 39 -4.35 2.72 2.89
CA SER A 39 -5.28 3.77 2.48
C SER A 39 -6.75 3.41 2.74
N LYS A 40 -7.08 2.11 2.76
CA LYS A 40 -8.44 1.63 3.08
C LYS A 40 -8.89 1.98 4.50
N HIS A 41 -7.95 2.20 5.43
CA HIS A 41 -8.21 2.50 6.83
C HIS A 41 -8.26 4.01 7.12
N ASN A 42 -7.88 4.86 6.18
CA ASN A 42 -8.01 6.31 6.35
C ASN A 42 -9.48 6.73 6.17
N LYS A 43 -10.15 7.07 7.28
CA LYS A 43 -11.56 7.49 7.29
C LYS A 43 -11.83 8.93 6.81
N ALA A 44 -10.80 9.70 6.45
CA ALA A 44 -10.94 11.05 5.88
C ALA A 44 -10.93 11.07 4.34
N LEU A 45 -10.28 10.10 3.68
CA LEU A 45 -10.19 10.07 2.22
C LEU A 45 -11.54 9.75 1.56
N PRO A 46 -11.85 10.20 0.34
CA PRO A 46 -13.01 9.70 -0.40
C PRO A 46 -12.99 8.17 -0.61
N LEU A 47 -14.15 7.52 -0.64
CA LEU A 47 -14.29 6.06 -0.79
C LEU A 47 -13.54 5.50 -2.02
N HIS A 48 -13.56 6.24 -3.13
CA HIS A 48 -12.86 5.88 -4.37
C HIS A 48 -11.33 5.93 -4.27
N MET A 49 -10.77 6.69 -3.31
CA MET A 49 -9.32 6.73 -3.04
C MET A 49 -8.92 5.67 -2.01
N ARG A 50 -9.80 5.36 -1.05
CA ARG A 50 -9.60 4.30 -0.05
C ARG A 50 -9.59 2.92 -0.68
N ARG A 51 -10.49 2.68 -1.63
CA ARG A 51 -10.67 1.38 -2.26
C ARG A 51 -9.76 1.27 -3.48
N VAL A 52 -9.01 0.16 -3.52
CA VAL A 52 -8.49 -0.38 -4.80
C VAL A 52 -9.65 -0.98 -5.62
N ASP A 53 -10.77 -1.25 -4.95
CA ASP A 53 -11.96 -1.88 -5.52
C ASP A 53 -12.83 -0.85 -6.23
N GLY A 54 -13.03 -1.08 -7.53
CA GLY A 54 -13.67 -0.15 -8.47
C GLY A 54 -14.87 0.56 -7.88
N PHE A 55 -14.76 1.88 -7.77
CA PHE A 55 -15.91 2.75 -7.64
C PHE A 55 -16.71 2.64 -8.94
N GLY A 56 -17.96 2.17 -8.89
CA GLY A 56 -18.86 2.12 -10.06
C GLY A 56 -18.76 0.87 -10.95
N GLY A 57 -18.57 -0.33 -10.39
CA GLY A 57 -18.78 -1.59 -11.12
C GLY A 57 -17.70 -1.98 -12.16
N SER A 58 -16.61 -1.22 -12.26
CA SER A 58 -15.55 -1.48 -13.22
C SER A 58 -14.46 -2.40 -12.65
N LYS A 59 -14.37 -3.61 -13.24
CA LYS A 59 -13.32 -4.64 -13.15
C LYS A 59 -13.09 -5.26 -11.76
N LYS A 60 -13.42 -6.56 -11.63
CA LYS A 60 -13.02 -7.42 -10.50
C LYS A 60 -11.54 -7.17 -10.16
N PRO A 61 -11.22 -6.54 -9.02
CA PRO A 61 -9.85 -6.32 -8.61
C PRO A 61 -9.28 -7.68 -8.21
N SER A 62 -8.47 -8.28 -9.07
CA SER A 62 -7.82 -9.55 -8.81
C SER A 62 -6.69 -9.36 -7.79
N HIS A 63 -7.06 -9.08 -6.53
CA HIS A 63 -6.13 -8.78 -5.43
C HIS A 63 -5.07 -9.86 -5.22
N TYR A 64 -5.46 -11.12 -5.38
CA TYR A 64 -4.55 -12.25 -5.34
C TYR A 64 -3.56 -12.21 -6.51
N ALA A 65 -4.07 -12.02 -7.73
CA ALA A 65 -3.27 -12.02 -8.96
C ALA A 65 -2.28 -10.85 -9.00
N ASN A 66 -2.70 -9.66 -8.57
CA ASN A 66 -1.88 -8.46 -8.66
C ASN A 66 -0.95 -8.26 -7.46
N SER A 67 -1.26 -8.88 -6.30
CA SER A 67 -0.44 -8.78 -5.09
C SER A 67 -0.03 -7.34 -4.76
N THR A 68 -0.95 -6.37 -4.88
CA THR A 68 -0.70 -4.95 -4.59
C THR A 68 -1.56 -4.43 -3.44
N ARG A 69 -1.08 -3.37 -2.77
CA ARG A 69 -1.80 -2.62 -1.73
C ARG A 69 -1.59 -1.12 -1.94
N ASN A 70 -2.63 -0.32 -1.66
CA ASN A 70 -2.48 1.13 -1.55
C ASN A 70 -2.03 1.48 -0.14
N VAL A 71 -0.93 2.20 -0.05
CA VAL A 71 -0.31 2.70 1.18
C VAL A 71 -0.32 4.21 1.11
N GLN A 72 -0.72 4.85 2.20
CA GLN A 72 -0.69 6.29 2.35
C GLN A 72 0.47 6.69 3.25
N SER A 73 1.26 7.65 2.77
CA SER A 73 2.35 8.29 3.48
C SER A 73 1.83 9.40 4.41
N PRO A 74 2.61 9.83 5.42
CA PRO A 74 2.22 10.94 6.31
C PRO A 74 1.92 12.26 5.61
N ASP A 75 2.56 12.52 4.47
CA ASP A 75 2.31 13.69 3.62
C ASP A 75 0.96 13.63 2.87
N GLY A 76 0.22 12.53 3.02
CA GLY A 76 -1.06 12.29 2.38
C GLY A 76 -0.98 11.63 1.01
N SER A 77 0.22 11.43 0.46
CA SER A 77 0.40 10.78 -0.84
C SER A 77 0.01 9.30 -0.79
N ILE A 78 -0.68 8.82 -1.82
CA ILE A 78 -1.09 7.42 -1.94
C ILE A 78 -0.21 6.72 -2.96
N THR A 79 0.53 5.71 -2.50
CA THR A 79 1.41 4.90 -3.33
C THR A 79 0.90 3.47 -3.42
N LYS A 80 0.84 2.93 -4.64
CA LYS A 80 0.54 1.51 -4.87
C LYS A 80 1.81 0.69 -4.73
N VAL A 81 1.81 -0.20 -3.74
CA VAL A 81 2.94 -1.07 -3.40
C VAL A 81 2.67 -2.47 -3.90
N HIS A 82 3.65 -3.09 -4.55
CA HIS A 82 3.62 -4.51 -4.87
C HIS A 82 4.21 -5.31 -3.70
N ILE A 83 3.41 -6.20 -3.11
CA ILE A 83 3.74 -6.88 -1.84
C ILE A 83 5.04 -7.70 -1.96
N ARG A 84 5.26 -8.38 -3.10
CA ARG A 84 6.49 -9.17 -3.33
C ARG A 84 7.78 -8.33 -3.46
N LEU A 85 7.64 -7.01 -3.63
CA LEU A 85 8.79 -6.11 -3.77
C LEU A 85 9.14 -5.39 -2.46
N ILE A 86 8.45 -5.73 -1.36
CA ILE A 86 8.75 -5.24 -0.03
C ILE A 86 10.00 -5.96 0.47
N LYS A 87 11.00 -5.18 0.90
CA LYS A 87 12.28 -5.64 1.46
C LYS A 87 12.51 -5.19 2.88
N LYS A 88 11.79 -4.17 3.37
CA LYS A 88 11.77 -3.79 4.77
C LYS A 88 10.34 -3.62 5.27
N PHE A 89 10.07 -4.05 6.50
CA PHE A 89 8.81 -3.81 7.17
C PHE A 89 9.03 -3.69 8.68
N ASN A 90 8.60 -2.57 9.28
CA ASN A 90 8.78 -2.27 10.70
C ASN A 90 10.23 -2.48 11.19
N GLY A 91 11.21 -2.01 10.42
CA GLY A 91 12.64 -2.16 10.74
C GLY A 91 13.23 -3.55 10.48
N HIS A 92 12.42 -4.53 10.06
CA HIS A 92 12.90 -5.87 9.72
C HIS A 92 13.10 -6.04 8.22
N ASN A 93 14.19 -6.70 7.83
CA ASN A 93 14.39 -7.11 6.43
C ASN A 93 13.49 -8.30 6.08
N ILE A 94 12.79 -8.22 4.96
CA ILE A 94 12.00 -9.32 4.42
C ILE A 94 12.85 -10.12 3.44
N ILE A 95 13.07 -11.38 3.79
CA ILE A 95 13.69 -12.40 2.93
C ILE A 95 12.54 -13.24 2.36
N TRP A 96 12.57 -13.47 1.06
CA TRP A 96 11.54 -14.21 0.31
C TRP A 96 12.07 -15.56 -0.12
#